data_AF-A0A922WNE8-F1
#
_entry.id   AF-A0A922WNE8-F1
#
_cell.length_a   1.000
_cell.length_b   1.000
_cell.length_c   1.000
_cell.angle_alpha   90.00
_cell.angle_beta   90.00
_cell.angle_gamma   90.00
#
_symmetry.space_group_name_H-M   'P 1'
#
loop_
_entity.id
_entity.type
_entity.pdbx_description
1 polymer ?
#
loop_
_entity_poly.entity_id
_entity_poly.type
_entity_poly.pdbx_seq_one_letter_code
_entity_poly.pdbx_strand_id
1 'polypeptide(L)'
;MKDTLARCIITIAVRCFSDRRHQWASAMAAEFETAADEGEALSFAIGCLVAALREMPKHEEGRFALASHIFALGIMLPIAALLVSSVPRGFALLAPSSESAAALLGSGYPSFGINEANQVGLPLMALLTLALGFGHLALAWAILERDWKRVTAISSMGAAIVVTLLVFSSILFFGDGCAIPQAVIIALELVAVWALVGWHADLPNPFNLQDPYDNTAVAEQ
;
A
#
# COMPACT_ATOMS: atom_id res chain seq x y z
N MET A 1 7.29 8.64 -27.91
CA MET A 1 7.42 8.97 -26.47
C MET A 1 6.22 9.76 -25.95
N LYS A 2 5.89 10.93 -26.51
CA LYS A 2 4.68 11.69 -26.10
C LYS A 2 3.38 10.91 -26.30
N ASP A 3 3.23 10.24 -27.44
CA ASP A 3 2.05 9.42 -27.73
C ASP A 3 1.91 8.23 -26.76
N THR A 4 3.00 7.50 -26.52
CA THR A 4 3.06 6.41 -25.54
C THR A 4 2.71 6.87 -24.13
N LEU A 5 3.20 8.05 -23.72
CA LEU A 5 2.86 8.66 -22.44
C LEU A 5 1.37 9.01 -22.36
N ALA A 6 0.81 9.61 -23.42
CA ALA A 6 -0.60 9.95 -23.50
C ALA A 6 -1.51 8.71 -23.41
N ARG A 7 -1.14 7.63 -24.12
CA ARG A 7 -1.81 6.32 -24.05
C ARG A 7 -1.77 5.71 -22.65
N CYS A 8 -0.64 5.81 -21.95
CA CYS A 8 -0.56 5.37 -20.55
C CYS A 8 -1.48 6.19 -19.64
N ILE A 9 -1.47 7.52 -19.77
CA ILE A 9 -2.27 8.43 -18.94
C ILE A 9 -3.77 8.19 -19.15
N ILE A 10 -4.23 8.07 -20.40
CA ILE A 10 -5.66 7.83 -20.69
C ILE A 10 -6.10 6.46 -20.18
N THR A 11 -5.24 5.44 -20.27
CA THR A 11 -5.51 4.10 -19.71
C THR A 11 -5.72 4.18 -18.20
N ILE A 12 -4.89 4.96 -17.49
CA ILE A 12 -5.05 5.19 -16.05
C ILE A 12 -6.38 5.92 -15.78
N ALA A 13 -6.67 6.99 -16.52
CA ALA A 13 -7.90 7.78 -16.35
C ALA A 13 -9.17 6.93 -16.54
N VAL A 14 -9.19 6.06 -17.56
CA VAL A 14 -10.29 5.12 -17.82
C VAL A 14 -10.44 4.12 -16.66
N ARG A 15 -9.34 3.58 -16.13
CA ARG A 15 -9.34 2.65 -14.99
C ARG A 15 -9.77 3.29 -13.67
N CYS A 16 -9.73 4.62 -13.56
CA CYS A 16 -10.23 5.33 -12.40
C CYS A 16 -11.78 5.33 -12.31
N PHE A 17 -12.49 5.04 -13.39
CA PHE A 17 -13.95 4.95 -13.38
C PHE A 17 -14.41 3.53 -13.01
N SER A 18 -15.21 3.43 -11.96
CA SER A 18 -15.94 2.21 -11.58
C SER A 18 -17.01 1.85 -12.62
N ASP A 19 -17.58 0.63 -12.55
CA ASP A 19 -18.63 0.14 -13.46
C ASP A 19 -19.80 1.13 -13.67
N ARG A 20 -20.15 1.92 -12.64
CA ARG A 20 -21.20 2.96 -12.72
C ARG A 20 -20.96 4.06 -13.76
N ARG A 21 -19.71 4.28 -14.19
CA ARG A 21 -19.30 5.33 -15.14
C ARG A 21 -18.69 4.72 -16.40
N HIS A 22 -18.99 3.46 -16.71
CA HIS A 22 -18.48 2.77 -17.89
C HIS A 22 -18.75 3.54 -19.20
N GLN A 23 -19.92 4.20 -19.32
CA GLN A 23 -20.26 5.05 -20.47
C GLN A 23 -19.34 6.27 -20.61
N TRP A 24 -18.92 6.87 -19.50
CA TRP A 24 -17.96 7.98 -19.49
C TRP A 24 -16.56 7.49 -19.87
N ALA A 25 -16.16 6.33 -19.35
CA ALA A 25 -14.88 5.70 -19.67
C ALA A 25 -14.80 5.33 -21.16
N SER A 26 -15.88 4.81 -21.75
CA SER A 26 -15.95 4.50 -23.19
C SER A 26 -15.93 5.75 -24.07
N ALA A 27 -16.65 6.81 -23.67
CA ALA A 27 -16.63 8.10 -24.38
C ALA A 27 -15.23 8.72 -24.36
N MET A 28 -14.58 8.71 -23.20
CA MET A 28 -13.22 9.21 -23.01
C MET A 28 -12.18 8.47 -23.85
N ALA A 29 -12.31 7.14 -24.01
CA ALA A 29 -11.46 6.36 -24.89
C ALA A 29 -11.70 6.66 -26.38
N ALA A 30 -12.97 6.88 -26.78
CA ALA A 30 -13.32 7.23 -28.15
C ALA A 30 -12.82 8.63 -28.55
N GLU A 31 -12.99 9.62 -27.67
CA GLU A 31 -12.53 11.00 -27.88
C GLU A 31 -10.99 11.12 -27.89
N PHE A 32 -10.27 10.22 -27.19
CA PHE A 32 -8.82 10.20 -27.21
C PHE A 32 -8.23 9.93 -28.60
N GLU A 33 -8.82 9.03 -29.39
CA GLU A 33 -8.33 8.75 -30.75
C GLU A 33 -8.48 9.99 -31.64
N THR A 34 -9.59 10.74 -31.51
CA THR A 34 -9.76 12.02 -32.23
C THR A 34 -8.74 13.07 -31.77
N ALA A 35 -8.51 13.21 -30.46
CA ALA A 35 -7.49 14.12 -29.94
C ALA A 35 -6.06 13.71 -30.36
N ALA A 36 -5.81 12.42 -30.55
CA ALA A 36 -4.54 11.91 -31.06
C ALA A 36 -4.33 12.27 -32.54
N ASP A 37 -5.37 12.15 -33.37
CA ASP A 37 -5.34 12.57 -34.77
C ASP A 37 -5.11 14.10 -34.92
N GLU A 38 -5.62 14.89 -33.97
CA GLU A 38 -5.44 16.35 -33.92
C GLU A 38 -4.10 16.80 -33.28
N GLY A 39 -3.28 15.87 -32.77
CA GLY A 39 -2.00 16.17 -32.14
C GLY A 39 -2.08 16.66 -30.69
N GLU A 40 -3.27 16.62 -30.08
CA GLU A 40 -3.59 17.08 -28.72
C GLU A 40 -3.72 15.92 -27.71
N ALA A 41 -3.23 14.72 -28.06
CA ALA A 41 -3.35 13.49 -27.24
C ALA A 41 -2.96 13.69 -25.76
N LEU A 42 -1.86 14.39 -25.51
CA LEU A 42 -1.29 14.52 -24.16
C LEU A 42 -2.09 15.50 -23.29
N SER A 43 -2.51 16.65 -23.86
CA SER A 43 -3.29 17.66 -23.14
C SER A 43 -4.68 17.09 -22.80
N PHE A 44 -5.30 16.39 -23.75
CA PHE A 44 -6.54 15.66 -23.55
C PHE A 44 -6.42 14.59 -22.46
N ALA A 45 -5.40 13.71 -22.54
CA ALA A 45 -5.20 12.64 -21.56
C ALA A 45 -5.01 13.18 -20.13
N ILE A 46 -4.24 14.27 -19.97
CA ILE A 46 -4.07 14.93 -18.66
C ILE A 46 -5.40 15.50 -18.15
N GLY A 47 -6.17 16.19 -19.01
CA GLY A 47 -7.49 16.71 -18.65
C GLY A 47 -8.44 15.61 -18.18
N CYS A 48 -8.46 14.50 -18.90
CA CYS A 48 -9.23 13.30 -18.56
C CYS A 48 -8.81 12.70 -17.22
N LEU A 49 -7.51 12.57 -16.97
CA LEU A 49 -6.99 12.08 -15.69
C LEU A 49 -7.38 13.01 -14.53
N VAL A 50 -7.27 14.32 -14.68
CA VAL A 50 -7.67 15.29 -13.64
C VAL A 50 -9.17 15.20 -13.37
N ALA A 51 -9.99 15.07 -14.40
CA ALA A 51 -11.44 14.89 -14.24
C ALA A 51 -11.77 13.60 -13.49
N ALA A 52 -11.13 12.48 -13.85
CA ALA A 52 -11.31 11.20 -13.19
C ALA A 52 -10.88 11.23 -11.71
N LEU A 53 -9.72 11.84 -11.42
CA LEU A 53 -9.21 12.00 -10.06
C LEU A 53 -10.08 12.91 -9.19
N ARG A 54 -10.77 13.90 -9.78
CA ARG A 54 -11.75 14.75 -9.05
C ARG A 54 -13.06 14.03 -8.77
N GLU A 55 -13.40 13.02 -9.56
CA GLU A 55 -14.63 12.25 -9.40
C GLU A 55 -14.47 11.11 -8.39
N MET A 56 -13.29 10.48 -8.31
CA MET A 56 -13.00 9.38 -7.38
C MET A 56 -13.38 9.64 -5.92
N PRO A 57 -13.11 10.82 -5.31
CA PRO A 57 -13.45 11.06 -3.91
C PRO A 57 -14.95 11.17 -3.63
N LYS A 58 -15.80 11.31 -4.67
CA LYS A 58 -17.24 11.48 -4.51
C LYS A 58 -17.99 10.17 -4.24
N HIS A 59 -17.36 9.03 -4.52
CA HIS A 59 -17.96 7.70 -4.37
C HIS A 59 -17.11 6.82 -3.46
N GLU A 60 -17.74 5.90 -2.75
CA GLU A 60 -17.06 5.10 -1.71
C GLU A 60 -15.92 4.23 -2.27
N GLU A 61 -16.18 3.55 -3.39
CA GLU A 61 -15.19 2.71 -4.10
C GLU A 61 -13.97 3.52 -4.58
N GLY A 62 -14.19 4.76 -5.02
CA GLY A 62 -13.13 5.65 -5.48
C GLY A 62 -12.27 6.17 -4.33
N ARG A 63 -12.89 6.54 -3.19
CA ARG A 63 -12.17 6.87 -1.94
C ARG A 63 -11.33 5.69 -1.45
N PHE A 64 -11.90 4.49 -1.48
CA PHE A 64 -11.21 3.26 -1.08
C PHE A 64 -10.01 2.94 -1.99
N ALA A 65 -10.20 3.05 -3.31
CA ALA A 65 -9.13 2.86 -4.28
C ALA A 65 -8.00 3.87 -4.05
N LEU A 66 -8.33 5.15 -3.86
CA LEU A 66 -7.35 6.20 -3.60
C LEU A 66 -6.59 5.93 -2.29
N ALA A 67 -7.30 5.59 -1.22
CA ALA A 67 -6.69 5.25 0.08
C ALA A 67 -5.74 4.05 -0.04
N SER A 68 -6.15 2.99 -0.73
CA SER A 68 -5.33 1.81 -1.00
C SER A 68 -4.05 2.16 -1.78
N HIS A 69 -4.14 3.02 -2.80
CA HIS A 69 -2.96 3.45 -3.58
C HIS A 69 -2.03 4.36 -2.77
N ILE A 70 -2.59 5.33 -2.03
CA ILE A 70 -1.82 6.21 -1.14
C ILE A 70 -1.11 5.37 -0.07
N PHE A 71 -1.78 4.39 0.50
CA PHE A 71 -1.19 3.51 1.51
C PHE A 71 -0.09 2.62 0.92
N ALA A 72 -0.34 1.97 -0.22
CA ALA A 72 0.63 1.10 -0.88
C ALA A 72 1.89 1.87 -1.34
N LEU A 73 1.71 3.01 -2.01
CA LEU A 73 2.81 3.77 -2.59
C LEU A 73 3.47 4.76 -1.62
N GLY A 74 2.67 5.38 -0.76
CA GLY A 74 3.12 6.43 0.15
C GLY A 74 3.64 5.92 1.49
N ILE A 75 3.27 4.71 1.90
CA ILE A 75 3.64 4.14 3.20
C ILE A 75 4.40 2.83 3.02
N MET A 76 3.75 1.81 2.43
CA MET A 76 4.33 0.46 2.35
C MET A 76 5.63 0.42 1.53
N LEU A 77 5.66 1.08 0.37
CA LEU A 77 6.84 1.08 -0.49
C LEU A 77 8.05 1.81 0.13
N PRO A 78 7.92 3.01 0.72
CA PRO A 78 9.00 3.63 1.49
C PRO A 78 9.49 2.78 2.65
N ILE A 79 8.61 2.16 3.43
CA ILE A 79 8.98 1.30 4.56
C ILE A 79 9.72 0.05 4.08
N ALA A 80 9.27 -0.57 3.00
CA ALA A 80 9.99 -1.66 2.36
C ALA A 80 11.41 -1.26 1.96
N ALA A 81 11.56 -0.10 1.31
CA ALA A 81 12.87 0.41 0.90
C ALA A 81 13.78 0.68 2.10
N LEU A 82 13.23 1.23 3.19
CA LEU A 82 13.97 1.44 4.44
C LEU A 82 14.43 0.11 5.04
N LEU A 83 13.52 -0.87 5.19
CA LEU A 83 13.84 -2.18 5.76
C LEU A 83 14.88 -2.94 4.93
N VAL A 84 14.72 -3.00 3.60
CA VAL A 84 15.68 -3.70 2.73
C VAL A 84 17.05 -3.02 2.76
N SER A 85 17.08 -1.69 2.77
CA SER A 85 18.33 -0.94 2.77
C SER A 85 18.98 -0.81 4.16
N SER A 86 18.27 -1.17 5.23
CA SER A 86 18.77 -1.12 6.62
C SER A 86 19.82 -2.20 6.90
N VAL A 87 19.65 -3.40 6.33
CA VAL A 87 20.51 -4.56 6.56
C VAL A 87 21.95 -4.34 6.08
N PRO A 88 22.22 -3.89 4.83
CA PRO A 88 23.58 -3.60 4.39
C PRO A 88 24.22 -2.41 5.11
N ARG A 89 23.43 -1.59 5.82
CA ARG A 89 23.92 -0.46 6.64
C ARG A 89 24.13 -0.82 8.11
N GLY A 90 24.02 -2.10 8.46
CA GLY A 90 24.30 -2.58 9.81
C GLY A 90 23.10 -2.59 10.75
N PHE A 91 21.88 -2.74 10.23
CA PHE A 91 20.62 -2.71 10.98
C PHE A 91 20.16 -1.33 11.40
N ALA A 92 19.95 -0.44 10.42
CA ALA A 92 19.10 0.74 10.57
C ALA A 92 17.63 0.35 10.89
N LEU A 93 17.42 -0.33 12.01
CA LEU A 93 16.23 -0.21 12.82
C LEU A 93 16.01 1.29 13.00
N LEU A 94 14.78 1.73 12.81
CA LEU A 94 14.36 3.10 13.01
C LEU A 94 14.55 3.44 14.50
N ALA A 95 15.78 3.74 14.90
CA ALA A 95 16.21 4.02 16.25
C ALA A 95 16.67 5.48 16.27
N PRO A 96 15.79 6.43 16.61
CA PRO A 96 16.07 7.85 16.43
C PRO A 96 17.36 8.27 17.10
N SER A 97 18.32 8.76 16.33
CA SER A 97 19.49 9.43 16.88
C SER A 97 19.11 10.85 17.29
N SER A 98 19.56 11.32 18.46
CA SER A 98 19.21 12.65 18.96
C SER A 98 19.92 13.80 18.22
N GLU A 99 20.74 13.52 17.20
CA GLU A 99 21.74 14.46 16.69
C GLU A 99 21.45 15.09 15.33
N SER A 100 20.51 14.57 14.50
CA SER A 100 20.25 15.16 13.17
C SER A 100 18.90 14.77 12.55
N ALA A 101 18.52 15.35 11.41
CA ALA A 101 17.35 14.88 10.63
C ALA A 101 17.48 13.43 10.12
N ALA A 102 18.70 12.86 10.12
CA ALA A 102 18.91 11.41 9.97
C ALA A 102 18.37 10.60 11.16
N ALA A 103 17.88 11.26 12.21
CA ALA A 103 17.11 10.67 13.32
C ALA A 103 15.93 9.83 12.83
N LEU A 104 15.27 10.21 11.73
CA LEU A 104 14.19 9.37 11.19
C LEU A 104 14.70 8.05 10.61
N LEU A 105 15.96 7.97 10.20
CA LEU A 105 16.61 6.76 9.69
C LEU A 105 17.32 5.96 10.80
N GLY A 106 17.58 6.61 11.93
CA GLY A 106 18.31 6.05 13.06
C GLY A 106 19.81 5.83 12.83
N SER A 107 20.56 5.59 13.90
CA SER A 107 21.99 5.24 13.81
C SER A 107 22.20 3.85 13.21
N GLY A 108 21.19 2.98 13.34
CA GLY A 108 21.25 1.59 12.98
C GLY A 108 22.19 0.73 13.82
N TYR A 109 22.69 1.25 14.94
CA TYR A 109 23.49 0.47 15.86
C TYR A 109 22.81 0.42 17.22
N PRO A 110 22.81 -0.75 17.88
CA PRO A 110 22.44 -0.83 19.28
C PRO A 110 23.30 0.13 20.09
N SER A 111 22.71 0.76 21.11
CA SER A 111 23.41 1.62 22.06
C SER A 111 24.45 0.84 22.88
N PHE A 112 24.27 -0.48 22.97
CA PHE A 112 25.24 -1.43 23.53
C PHE A 112 26.08 -2.07 22.43
N GLY A 113 27.39 -2.18 22.66
CA GLY A 113 28.33 -2.77 21.69
C GLY A 113 28.04 -4.24 21.37
N ILE A 114 28.30 -4.64 20.12
CA ILE A 114 28.26 -6.03 19.68
C ILE A 114 29.36 -6.81 20.41
N ASN A 115 29.02 -7.96 20.98
CA ASN A 115 29.93 -8.87 21.67
C ASN A 115 29.75 -10.31 21.13
N GLU A 116 30.61 -11.24 21.54
CA GLU A 116 30.57 -12.62 21.05
C GLU A 116 29.22 -13.32 21.34
N ALA A 117 28.51 -12.92 22.41
CA ALA A 117 27.25 -13.53 22.80
C ALA A 117 26.06 -13.08 21.93
N ASN A 118 26.05 -11.84 21.43
CA ASN A 118 24.96 -11.33 20.58
C ASN A 118 25.26 -11.36 19.08
N GLN A 119 26.53 -11.48 18.68
CA GLN A 119 26.96 -11.50 17.29
C GLN A 119 26.31 -12.65 16.49
N VAL A 120 26.07 -13.81 17.12
CA VAL A 120 25.47 -14.99 16.49
C VAL A 120 24.00 -14.75 16.09
N GLY A 121 23.31 -13.82 16.74
CA GLY A 121 21.91 -13.49 16.43
C GLY A 121 21.75 -12.50 15.27
N LEU A 122 22.80 -11.78 14.89
CA LEU A 122 22.75 -10.76 13.83
C LEU A 122 22.29 -11.33 12.47
N PRO A 123 22.79 -12.47 11.97
CA PRO A 123 22.34 -12.99 10.67
C PRO A 123 20.84 -13.31 10.64
N LEU A 124 20.30 -13.85 11.74
CA LEU A 124 18.86 -14.15 11.83
C LEU A 124 18.03 -12.86 11.85
N MET A 125 18.46 -11.86 12.62
CA MET A 125 17.83 -10.53 12.59
C MET A 125 17.85 -9.95 11.17
N ALA A 126 18.93 -10.12 10.40
CA ALA A 126 19.03 -9.61 9.01
C ALA A 126 17.99 -10.27 8.12
N LEU A 127 17.88 -11.59 8.20
CA LEU A 127 16.93 -12.35 7.41
C LEU A 127 15.49 -11.97 7.74
N LEU A 128 15.16 -11.80 9.02
CA LEU A 128 13.82 -11.38 9.45
C LEU A 128 13.49 -9.95 9.00
N THR A 129 14.45 -9.01 9.07
CA THR A 129 14.27 -7.64 8.57
C THR A 129 14.10 -7.60 7.05
N LEU A 130 14.88 -8.38 6.29
CA LEU A 130 14.69 -8.51 4.85
C LEU A 130 13.33 -9.12 4.52
N ALA A 131 12.94 -10.17 5.24
CA ALA A 131 11.63 -10.82 5.06
C ALA A 131 10.49 -9.82 5.31
N LEU A 132 10.60 -8.95 6.32
CA LEU A 132 9.65 -7.84 6.49
C LEU A 132 9.69 -6.90 5.29
N GLY A 133 10.86 -6.41 4.87
CA GLY A 133 10.98 -5.48 3.74
C GLY A 133 10.32 -6.01 2.45
N PHE A 134 10.61 -7.25 2.08
CA PHE A 134 9.96 -7.91 0.94
C PHE A 134 8.47 -8.21 1.21
N GLY A 135 8.12 -8.52 2.45
CA GLY A 135 6.73 -8.67 2.89
C GLY A 135 5.89 -7.42 2.65
N HIS A 136 6.43 -6.22 2.91
CA HIS A 136 5.74 -4.95 2.64
C HIS A 136 5.53 -4.70 1.14
N LEU A 137 6.50 -5.07 0.29
CA LEU A 137 6.33 -5.03 -1.17
C LEU A 137 5.22 -5.97 -1.62
N ALA A 138 5.23 -7.22 -1.12
CA ALA A 138 4.22 -8.21 -1.44
C ALA A 138 2.83 -7.80 -0.93
N LEU A 139 2.76 -7.18 0.24
CA LEU A 139 1.53 -6.67 0.84
C LEU A 139 0.97 -5.49 0.04
N ALA A 140 1.81 -4.51 -0.31
CA ALA A 140 1.43 -3.39 -1.17
C ALA A 140 0.86 -3.88 -2.50
N TRP A 141 1.52 -4.86 -3.12
CA TRP A 141 1.05 -5.48 -4.34
C TRP A 141 -0.30 -6.19 -4.16
N ALA A 142 -0.46 -6.98 -3.10
CA ALA A 142 -1.71 -7.69 -2.82
C ALA A 142 -2.88 -6.72 -2.53
N ILE A 143 -2.62 -5.58 -1.86
CA ILE A 143 -3.62 -4.52 -1.65
C ILE A 143 -4.07 -3.93 -2.99
N LEU A 144 -3.13 -3.66 -3.90
CA LEU A 144 -3.45 -3.13 -5.23
C LEU A 144 -4.18 -4.14 -6.12
N GLU A 145 -3.85 -5.43 -6.01
CA GLU A 145 -4.57 -6.54 -6.66
C GLU A 145 -5.93 -6.83 -6.00
N ARG A 146 -6.23 -6.24 -4.83
CA ARG A 146 -7.41 -6.50 -4.01
C ARG A 146 -7.55 -7.98 -3.60
N ASP A 147 -6.43 -8.68 -3.44
CA ASP A 147 -6.40 -10.06 -2.93
C ASP A 147 -6.36 -10.06 -1.39
N TRP A 148 -7.51 -9.89 -0.77
CA TRP A 148 -7.63 -9.74 0.69
C TRP A 148 -7.25 -10.99 1.49
N LYS A 149 -7.35 -12.18 0.88
CA LYS A 149 -6.86 -13.42 1.50
C LYS A 149 -5.33 -13.37 1.64
N ARG A 150 -4.65 -12.94 0.57
CA ARG A 150 -3.20 -12.77 0.55
C ARG A 150 -2.75 -11.61 1.43
N VAL A 151 -3.48 -10.49 1.46
CA VAL A 151 -3.24 -9.38 2.40
C VAL A 151 -3.23 -9.89 3.84
N THR A 152 -4.27 -10.64 4.25
CA THR A 152 -4.40 -11.18 5.61
C THR A 152 -3.29 -12.19 5.94
N ALA A 153 -2.92 -13.05 4.99
CA ALA A 153 -1.85 -14.02 5.19
C ALA A 153 -0.47 -13.34 5.37
N ILE A 154 -0.14 -12.38 4.50
CA ILE A 154 1.13 -11.65 4.56
C ILE A 154 1.19 -10.79 5.82
N SER A 155 0.10 -10.11 6.20
CA SER A 155 0.07 -9.28 7.41
C SER A 155 0.22 -10.13 8.68
N SER A 156 -0.39 -11.32 8.72
CA SER A 156 -0.24 -12.26 9.85
C SER A 156 1.19 -12.77 9.99
N MET A 157 1.83 -13.11 8.86
CA MET A 157 3.25 -13.51 8.84
C MET A 157 4.15 -12.35 9.27
N GLY A 158 3.88 -11.13 8.80
CA GLY A 158 4.59 -9.92 9.21
C GLY A 158 4.51 -9.68 10.72
N ALA A 159 3.32 -9.81 11.31
CA ALA A 159 3.12 -9.69 12.76
C ALA A 159 3.97 -10.72 13.54
N ALA A 160 3.99 -11.98 13.10
CA ALA A 160 4.82 -13.02 13.73
C ALA A 160 6.33 -12.70 13.66
N ILE A 161 6.80 -12.18 12.53
CA ILE A 161 8.20 -11.76 12.37
C ILE A 161 8.53 -10.61 13.32
N VAL A 162 7.67 -9.60 13.44
CA VAL A 162 7.88 -8.48 14.37
C VAL A 162 7.94 -8.94 15.82
N VAL A 163 7.02 -9.80 16.24
CA VAL A 163 7.05 -10.37 17.60
C VAL A 163 8.36 -11.13 17.84
N THR A 164 8.81 -11.90 16.85
CA THR A 164 10.09 -12.64 16.93
C THR A 164 11.27 -11.67 17.07
N LEU A 165 11.32 -10.62 16.25
CA LEU A 165 12.35 -9.58 16.33
C LEU A 165 12.35 -8.89 17.70
N LEU A 166 11.18 -8.55 18.24
CA LEU A 166 11.08 -7.91 19.57
C LEU A 166 11.62 -8.81 20.69
N VAL A 167 11.26 -10.10 20.67
CA VAL A 167 11.75 -11.08 21.65
C VAL A 167 13.26 -11.27 21.51
N PHE A 168 13.76 -11.46 20.29
CA PHE A 168 15.19 -11.63 20.04
C PHE A 168 15.99 -10.37 20.42
N SER A 169 15.52 -9.19 20.03
CA SER A 169 16.15 -7.92 20.41
C SER A 169 16.17 -7.75 21.93
N SER A 170 15.08 -8.07 22.62
CA SER A 170 15.02 -7.95 24.09
C SER A 170 15.98 -8.90 24.82
N ILE A 171 16.27 -10.06 24.25
CA ILE A 171 17.21 -11.03 24.80
C ILE A 171 18.66 -10.64 24.49
N LEU A 172 18.96 -10.35 23.22
CA LEU A 172 20.33 -10.12 22.72
C LEU A 172 20.86 -8.71 23.02
N PHE A 173 19.95 -7.74 23.14
CA PHE A 173 20.23 -6.33 23.40
C PHE A 173 19.36 -5.85 24.56
N PHE A 174 19.38 -6.59 25.67
CA PHE A 174 18.59 -6.27 26.85
C PHE A 174 18.86 -4.84 27.34
N GLY A 175 17.78 -4.07 27.52
CA GLY A 175 17.87 -2.66 27.91
C GLY A 175 18.05 -1.69 26.74
N ASP A 176 18.18 -2.18 25.51
CA ASP A 176 18.29 -1.35 24.31
C ASP A 176 16.92 -1.08 23.68
N GLY A 177 16.49 0.18 23.70
CA GLY A 177 15.20 0.61 23.17
C GLY A 177 15.12 0.66 21.64
N CYS A 178 16.19 0.32 20.92
CA CYS A 178 16.30 0.49 19.46
C CYS A 178 15.17 -0.21 18.66
N ALA A 179 14.59 -1.30 19.16
CA ALA A 179 13.51 -2.02 18.47
C ALA A 179 12.11 -1.40 18.65
N ILE A 180 11.94 -0.51 19.64
CA ILE A 180 10.63 0.07 20.00
C ILE A 180 10.03 0.87 18.84
N PRO A 181 10.73 1.80 18.18
CA PRO A 181 10.08 2.65 17.18
C PRO A 181 9.71 1.86 15.93
N GLN A 182 10.50 0.85 15.53
CA GLN A 182 10.10 -0.08 14.47
C GLN A 182 8.83 -0.85 14.84
N ALA A 183 8.71 -1.32 16.09
CA ALA A 183 7.48 -1.99 16.54
C ALA A 183 6.26 -1.06 16.51
N VAL A 184 6.41 0.20 16.91
CA VAL A 184 5.34 1.20 16.87
C VAL A 184 4.88 1.46 15.43
N ILE A 185 5.82 1.64 14.50
CA ILE A 185 5.50 1.89 13.09
C ILE A 185 4.74 0.71 12.48
N ILE A 186 5.20 -0.52 12.69
CA ILE A 186 4.52 -1.69 12.15
C ILE A 186 3.16 -1.91 12.82
N ALA A 187 3.01 -1.58 14.11
CA ALA A 187 1.71 -1.62 14.77
C ALA A 187 0.71 -0.62 14.14
N LEU A 188 1.15 0.61 13.84
CA LEU A 188 0.33 1.59 13.14
C LEU A 188 -0.06 1.12 11.73
N GLU A 189 0.88 0.48 11.02
CA GLU A 189 0.60 -0.12 9.72
C GLU A 189 -0.42 -1.25 9.79
N LEU A 190 -0.31 -2.14 10.77
CA LEU A 190 -1.30 -3.22 10.98
C LEU A 190 -2.69 -2.67 11.27
N VAL A 191 -2.79 -1.58 12.04
CA VAL A 191 -4.06 -0.88 12.27
C VAL A 191 -4.61 -0.31 10.96
N ALA A 192 -3.77 0.30 10.12
CA ALA A 192 -4.19 0.82 8.83
C ALA A 192 -4.64 -0.31 7.86
N VAL A 193 -3.92 -1.44 7.84
CA VAL A 193 -4.34 -2.62 7.08
C VAL A 193 -5.67 -3.15 7.59
N TRP A 194 -5.84 -3.27 8.91
CA TRP A 194 -7.10 -3.71 9.52
C TRP A 194 -8.27 -2.79 9.15
N ALA A 195 -8.05 -1.47 9.18
CA ALA A 195 -9.03 -0.48 8.75
C ALA A 195 -9.39 -0.63 7.26
N LEU A 196 -8.40 -0.89 6.38
CA LEU A 196 -8.64 -1.15 4.96
C LEU A 196 -9.42 -2.45 4.73
N VAL A 197 -9.10 -3.52 5.46
CA VAL A 197 -9.86 -4.79 5.38
C VAL A 197 -11.30 -4.60 5.85
N GLY A 198 -11.52 -3.86 6.93
CA GLY A 198 -12.86 -3.52 7.42
C GLY A 198 -13.64 -2.70 6.39
N TRP A 199 -13.04 -1.61 5.89
CA TRP A 199 -13.68 -0.78 4.88
C TRP A 199 -13.98 -1.55 3.59
N HIS A 200 -13.10 -2.46 3.16
CA HIS A 200 -13.39 -3.34 2.03
C HIS A 200 -14.63 -4.21 2.26
N ALA A 201 -14.80 -4.77 3.46
CA ALA A 201 -15.95 -5.60 3.79
C ALA A 201 -17.28 -4.83 3.75
N ASP A 202 -17.23 -3.52 4.01
CA ASP A 202 -18.40 -2.64 3.98
C ASP A 202 -18.74 -2.13 2.57
N LEU A 203 -17.89 -2.35 1.57
CA LEU A 203 -18.18 -1.91 0.19
C LEU A 203 -19.36 -2.70 -0.39
N PRO A 204 -20.27 -2.03 -1.15
CA PRO A 204 -21.37 -2.70 -1.82
C PRO A 204 -20.86 -3.78 -2.77
N ASN A 205 -21.26 -5.03 -2.54
CA ASN A 205 -20.92 -6.13 -3.43
C ASN A 205 -21.61 -5.88 -4.79
N PRO A 206 -20.89 -5.90 -5.93
CA PRO A 206 -21.49 -5.60 -7.24
C PRO A 206 -22.64 -6.53 -7.64
N PHE A 207 -22.74 -7.71 -7.01
CA PHE A 207 -23.87 -8.64 -7.17
C PHE A 207 -25.19 -8.18 -6.52
N ASN A 208 -25.16 -7.26 -5.55
CA ASN A 208 -26.37 -6.79 -4.86
C ASN A 208 -27.05 -5.58 -5.54
N LEU A 209 -26.54 -5.12 -6.69
CA LEU A 209 -27.18 -4.08 -7.51
C LEU A 209 -28.01 -4.68 -8.66
N GLN A 210 -28.14 -6.01 -8.68
CA GLN A 210 -28.87 -6.77 -9.69
C GLN A 210 -30.19 -7.32 -9.13
N ASP A 211 -30.93 -6.49 -8.39
CA ASP A 211 -32.34 -6.77 -8.11
C ASP A 211 -33.23 -5.68 -8.75
N PRO A 212 -33.54 -5.78 -10.06
CA PRO A 212 -34.48 -4.88 -10.72
C PRO A 212 -35.92 -5.41 -10.75
N TYR A 213 -36.27 -6.48 -10.02
CA TYR A 213 -37.61 -7.09 -10.12
C TYR A 213 -38.16 -7.58 -8.77
N ASP A 214 -38.41 -6.66 -7.84
CA ASP A 214 -39.51 -6.85 -6.88
C ASP A 214 -40.84 -6.57 -7.60
N ASN A 215 -41.27 -7.53 -8.44
CA ASN A 215 -42.63 -7.58 -8.98
C ASN A 215 -43.57 -8.15 -7.91
N THR A 216 -43.84 -7.37 -6.87
CA THR A 216 -44.99 -7.60 -5.97
C THR A 216 -46.10 -6.59 -6.29
N ALA A 217 -46.46 -6.50 -7.57
CA ALA A 217 -47.72 -5.89 -7.99
C ALA A 217 -48.30 -6.69 -9.16
N VAL A 218 -49.59 -7.02 -9.04
CA VAL A 218 -50.45 -7.68 -10.03
C VAL A 218 -50.43 -9.22 -10.02
N ALA A 219 -51.21 -9.80 -9.10
CA ALA A 219 -52.09 -10.94 -9.42
C ALA A 219 -53.00 -11.27 -8.21
N GLU A 220 -54.03 -10.47 -7.96
CA GLU A 220 -55.33 -10.98 -7.46
C GLU A 220 -56.45 -10.12 -8.06
N GLN A 221 -56.96 -10.58 -9.20
CA GLN A 221 -58.34 -10.37 -9.66
C GLN A 221 -58.98 -11.74 -9.76
#